data_AF-A0A5J4NU25-F1
#
_entry.id   AF-A0A5J4NU25-F1
#
_cell.length_a   1.000
_cell.length_b   1.000
_cell.length_c   1.000
_cell.angle_alpha   90.00
_cell.angle_beta   90.00
_cell.angle_gamma   90.00
#
_symmetry.space_group_name_H-M   'P 1'
#
loop_
_entity.id
_entity.type
_entity.pdbx_description
1 polymer ?
#
loop_
_entity_poly.entity_id
_entity_poly.type
_entity_poly.pdbx_seq_one_letter_code
_entity_poly.pdbx_strand_id
1 'polypeptide(L)'
;MRSQKKKVFRLAPTYLLRRHRAKSNPLGDPALLKYWNRRYELFERFDQGIQLDKESWFGVTPESIARYQASALAGCDLVVDVFCGVGGNTIQFAQKCGVVIGIENNHSRMLLLQQNAQIYGVVHKVMLVCGDAPIVLRALRRETSTKVPYQPMEEQNDLTSNVSEAEETNPNSSPRCRRERSIFDFVFMSPPWGGPGYTGVVLPPGSGSWNTRKRRQWFQSAEEAVEPTKNLEEIPLLSATLQAASHLCWRILVYLPRNASIGQIIQLGWPSTVCNCYLCCQQREVTIEEYVVRGRRIAIGVHVEAQ
;
A
#
# COMPACT_ATOMS: atom_id res chain seq x y z
N MET A 1 -26.79 8.42 -5.81
CA MET A 1 -25.58 8.79 -5.04
C MET A 1 -25.62 8.03 -3.71
N ARG A 2 -24.86 6.94 -3.57
CA ARG A 2 -24.77 6.19 -2.30
C ARG A 2 -23.94 6.99 -1.30
N SER A 3 -24.48 7.15 -0.08
CA SER A 3 -23.86 7.85 1.04
C SER A 3 -22.47 7.28 1.35
N GLN A 4 -21.43 8.09 1.19
CA GLN A 4 -20.03 7.70 1.40
C GLN A 4 -19.68 7.77 2.89
N LYS A 5 -19.22 6.65 3.46
CA LYS A 5 -18.81 6.57 4.86
C LYS A 5 -17.38 7.09 5.01
N LYS A 6 -17.21 8.35 5.42
CA LYS A 6 -15.93 8.83 5.97
C LYS A 6 -15.64 8.12 7.30
N LYS A 7 -14.62 7.27 7.34
CA LYS A 7 -14.08 6.73 8.59
C LYS A 7 -12.87 7.55 9.01
N VAL A 8 -13.00 8.25 10.14
CA VAL A 8 -11.89 8.97 10.78
C VAL A 8 -11.36 8.08 11.89
N PHE A 9 -10.16 7.53 11.73
CA PHE A 9 -9.53 6.71 12.76
C PHE A 9 -8.64 7.56 13.67
N ARG A 10 -8.88 7.47 14.98
CA ARG A 10 -8.06 8.13 16.01
C ARG A 10 -7.39 7.05 16.86
N LEU A 11 -6.07 6.93 16.74
CA LEU A 11 -5.28 6.08 17.62
C LEU A 11 -5.18 6.74 19.00
N ALA A 12 -5.68 6.05 20.04
CA ALA A 12 -5.24 6.30 21.40
C ALA A 12 -3.82 5.70 21.56
N PRO A 13 -2.87 6.39 22.21
CA PRO A 13 -1.53 5.83 22.43
C PRO A 13 -1.64 4.63 23.36
N THR A 14 -1.45 3.42 22.84
CA THR A 14 -1.53 2.16 23.61
C THR A 14 -0.31 1.91 24.48
N TYR A 15 0.76 2.69 24.33
CA TYR A 15 1.94 2.60 25.16
C TYR A 15 2.39 3.99 25.61
N LEU A 16 2.69 4.11 26.92
CA LEU A 16 3.46 5.22 27.49
C LEU A 16 4.87 5.18 26.89
N LEU A 17 5.02 5.67 25.66
CA LEU A 17 6.30 5.67 24.96
C LEU A 17 7.32 6.41 25.83
N ARG A 18 8.37 5.67 26.21
CA ARG A 18 9.43 6.08 27.12
C ARG A 18 10.01 7.41 26.64
N ARG A 19 9.81 8.47 27.42
CA ARG A 19 10.16 9.85 27.03
C ARG A 19 11.64 10.14 27.27
N HIS A 20 12.55 9.42 26.61
CA HIS A 20 13.95 9.85 26.59
C HIS A 20 14.16 10.81 25.40
N ARG A 21 14.06 12.11 25.68
CA ARG A 21 14.28 13.17 24.70
C ARG A 21 15.77 13.52 24.69
N ALA A 22 16.46 13.14 23.63
CA ALA A 22 17.88 13.46 23.50
C ALA A 22 18.04 14.97 23.23
N LYS A 23 19.01 15.61 23.91
CA LYS A 23 19.36 17.02 23.69
C LYS A 23 20.20 17.22 22.41
N SER A 24 20.92 16.18 21.98
CA SER A 24 21.75 16.14 20.77
C SER A 24 21.39 14.93 19.92
N ASN A 25 21.65 14.99 18.61
CA ASN A 25 21.40 13.87 17.72
C ASN A 25 22.54 12.86 17.78
N PRO A 26 22.30 11.59 18.18
CA PRO A 26 23.35 10.56 18.13
C PRO A 26 23.75 10.16 16.70
N LEU A 27 22.97 10.54 15.68
CA LEU A 27 23.20 10.17 14.28
C LEU A 27 23.93 11.25 13.45
N GLY A 28 24.41 12.34 14.06
CA GLY A 28 25.20 13.37 13.38
C GLY A 28 24.43 14.32 12.43
N ASP A 29 23.19 13.98 12.02
CA ASP A 29 22.36 14.80 11.10
C ASP A 29 21.24 15.57 11.85
N PRO A 30 21.27 16.91 11.95
CA PRO A 30 20.25 17.68 12.65
C PRO A 30 18.80 17.40 12.19
N ALA A 31 18.59 17.02 10.93
CA ALA A 31 17.26 16.72 10.39
C ALA A 31 16.64 15.46 11.00
N LEU A 32 17.48 14.52 11.49
CA LEU A 32 17.06 13.26 12.09
C LEU A 32 16.66 13.38 13.57
N LEU A 33 17.05 14.46 14.26
CA LEU A 33 16.78 14.63 15.70
C LEU A 33 15.29 14.52 16.04
N LYS A 34 14.41 15.03 15.16
CA LYS A 34 12.95 14.94 15.36
C LYS A 34 12.43 13.51 15.23
N TYR A 35 13.06 12.68 14.39
CA TYR A 35 12.70 11.27 14.19
C TYR A 35 13.30 10.40 15.28
N TRP A 36 14.54 10.66 15.69
CA TRP A 36 15.18 9.99 16.82
C TRP A 36 14.36 10.12 18.11
N ASN A 37 13.86 11.32 18.39
CA ASN A 37 13.00 11.57 19.55
C ASN A 37 11.61 10.89 19.45
N ARG A 38 11.27 10.35 18.28
CA ARG A 38 10.04 9.59 18.01
C ARG A 38 10.32 8.16 17.58
N ARG A 39 11.54 7.65 17.80
CA ARG A 39 11.94 6.31 17.34
C ARG A 39 11.02 5.20 17.84
N TYR A 40 10.48 5.33 19.07
CA TYR A 40 9.51 4.38 19.62
C TYR A 40 8.11 4.48 18.99
N GLU A 41 7.79 5.55 18.26
CA GLU A 41 6.58 5.63 17.42
C GLU A 41 6.78 4.92 16.08
N LEU A 42 8.04 4.82 15.61
CA LEU A 42 8.41 4.10 14.39
C LEU A 42 8.51 2.60 14.66
N PHE A 43 9.18 2.23 15.76
CA PHE A 43 9.29 0.86 16.25
C PHE A 43 9.30 0.86 17.79
N GLU A 44 8.30 0.27 18.41
CA GLU A 44 8.17 0.14 19.88
C GLU A 44 9.36 -0.64 20.46
N ARG A 45 9.88 -1.63 19.72
CA ARG A 45 11.07 -2.43 20.08
C ARG A 45 12.41 -1.80 19.65
N PHE A 46 12.47 -0.48 19.43
CA PHE A 46 13.66 0.18 18.88
C PHE A 46 14.97 -0.22 19.59
N ASP A 47 14.98 -0.18 20.93
CA ASP A 47 16.18 -0.47 21.74
C ASP A 47 16.59 -1.95 21.75
N GLN A 48 15.81 -2.84 21.12
CA GLN A 48 16.17 -4.27 20.97
C GLN A 48 17.09 -4.53 19.76
N GLY A 49 17.60 -3.47 19.13
CA GLY A 49 18.55 -3.54 18.01
C GLY A 49 17.94 -3.21 16.65
N ILE A 50 16.85 -2.45 16.59
CA ILE A 50 16.27 -2.01 15.32
C ILE A 50 17.26 -1.14 14.56
N GLN A 51 17.36 -1.39 13.25
CA GLN A 51 18.27 -0.68 12.37
C GLN A 51 17.52 0.03 11.26
N LEU A 52 17.98 1.24 10.94
CA LEU A 52 17.40 2.14 9.95
C LEU A 52 18.53 2.84 9.18
N ASP A 53 18.44 2.87 7.86
CA ASP A 53 19.26 3.76 7.04
C ASP A 53 18.71 5.21 7.10
N LYS A 54 19.46 6.16 6.54
CA LYS A 54 19.09 7.59 6.55
C LYS A 54 17.71 7.83 5.94
N GLU A 55 17.36 7.18 4.84
CA GLU A 55 16.08 7.39 4.15
C GLU A 55 14.90 6.77 4.92
N SER A 56 15.11 5.63 5.56
CA SER A 56 14.09 4.90 6.31
C SER A 56 13.57 5.68 7.51
N TRP A 57 14.40 6.53 8.13
CA TRP A 57 13.94 7.45 9.17
C TRP A 57 12.80 8.36 8.73
N PHE A 58 12.74 8.71 7.44
CA PHE A 58 11.69 9.56 6.87
C PHE A 58 10.52 8.75 6.30
N GLY A 59 10.77 7.54 5.81
CA GLY A 59 9.82 6.74 5.05
C GLY A 59 9.02 5.70 5.85
N VAL A 60 9.50 5.28 7.02
CA VAL A 60 8.82 4.24 7.81
C VAL A 60 7.45 4.72 8.29
N THR A 61 6.41 3.91 8.01
CA THR A 61 5.08 4.08 8.59
C THR A 61 5.16 3.91 10.11
N PRO A 62 4.63 4.84 10.93
CA PRO A 62 4.56 4.65 12.37
C PRO A 62 3.89 3.34 12.74
N GLU A 63 4.43 2.61 13.72
CA GLU A 63 4.02 1.23 14.01
C GLU A 63 2.53 1.12 14.34
N SER A 64 1.99 2.11 15.05
CA SER A 64 0.57 2.17 15.37
C SER A 64 -0.36 2.19 14.13
N ILE A 65 0.06 2.82 13.03
CA ILE A 65 -0.68 2.82 11.76
C ILE A 65 -0.49 1.49 11.04
N ALA A 66 0.75 1.00 10.94
CA ALA A 66 1.06 -0.28 10.31
C ALA A 66 0.28 -1.43 10.97
N ARG A 67 0.18 -1.43 12.30
CA ARG A 67 -0.60 -2.39 13.08
C ARG A 67 -2.10 -2.29 12.84
N TYR A 68 -2.63 -1.07 12.71
CA TYR A 68 -4.03 -0.86 12.33
C TYR A 68 -4.31 -1.42 10.94
N GLN A 69 -3.45 -1.10 9.96
CA GLN A 69 -3.56 -1.63 8.60
C GLN A 69 -3.50 -3.16 8.60
N ALA A 70 -2.54 -3.75 9.30
CA ALA A 70 -2.43 -5.21 9.43
C ALA A 70 -3.65 -5.86 10.10
N SER A 71 -4.29 -5.19 11.05
CA SER A 71 -5.49 -5.72 11.72
C SER A 71 -6.68 -5.82 10.78
N ALA A 72 -6.79 -4.91 9.78
CA ALA A 72 -7.81 -5.00 8.73
C ALA A 72 -7.56 -6.15 7.73
N LEU A 73 -6.36 -6.75 7.76
CA LEU A 73 -5.95 -7.86 6.90
C LEU A 73 -5.91 -9.21 7.64
N ALA A 74 -6.37 -9.25 8.89
CA ALA A 74 -6.38 -10.49 9.68
C ALA A 74 -7.11 -11.60 8.91
N GLY A 75 -6.44 -12.73 8.74
CA GLY A 75 -6.95 -13.88 7.97
C GLY A 75 -6.58 -13.90 6.49
N CYS A 76 -5.79 -12.94 5.98
CA CYS A 76 -5.15 -13.09 4.67
C CYS A 76 -3.99 -14.08 4.78
N ASP A 77 -3.88 -14.99 3.81
CA ASP A 77 -2.83 -16.01 3.75
C ASP A 77 -1.58 -15.46 3.05
N LEU A 78 -1.74 -14.74 1.94
CA LEU A 78 -0.63 -14.18 1.16
C LEU A 78 -0.80 -12.69 0.89
N VAL A 79 0.10 -11.88 1.43
CA VAL A 79 0.14 -10.41 1.27
C VAL A 79 1.42 -10.00 0.54
N VAL A 80 1.32 -9.01 -0.34
CA VAL A 80 2.49 -8.40 -0.99
C VAL A 80 2.69 -6.98 -0.47
N ASP A 81 3.85 -6.70 0.10
CA ASP A 81 4.32 -5.36 0.44
C ASP A 81 5.31 -4.89 -0.63
N VAL A 82 4.84 -4.01 -1.51
CA VAL A 82 5.53 -3.72 -2.78
C VAL A 82 6.68 -2.72 -2.64
N PHE A 83 6.75 -2.02 -1.50
CA PHE A 83 7.81 -1.07 -1.18
C PHE A 83 8.20 -1.26 0.30
N CYS A 84 8.72 -2.45 0.61
CA CYS A 84 8.80 -2.92 2.00
C CYS A 84 9.86 -2.18 2.84
N GLY A 85 10.89 -1.59 2.21
CA GLY A 85 11.92 -0.83 2.90
C GLY A 85 12.61 -1.67 3.98
N VAL A 86 12.62 -1.12 5.19
CA VAL A 86 13.18 -1.78 6.40
C VAL A 86 12.13 -2.53 7.23
N GLY A 87 10.91 -2.68 6.70
CA GLY A 87 9.91 -3.60 7.24
C GLY A 87 8.86 -3.00 8.18
N GLY A 88 8.65 -1.68 8.17
CA GLY A 88 7.65 -1.05 9.05
C GLY A 88 6.25 -1.69 8.95
N ASN A 89 5.72 -1.82 7.74
CA ASN A 89 4.42 -2.47 7.50
C ASN A 89 4.54 -3.99 7.39
N THR A 90 5.56 -4.48 6.66
CA THR A 90 5.84 -5.91 6.46
C THR A 90 5.84 -6.70 7.76
N ILE A 91 6.49 -6.19 8.81
CA ILE A 91 6.57 -6.85 10.12
C ILE A 91 5.17 -6.99 10.74
N GLN A 92 4.35 -5.94 10.68
CA GLN A 92 3.00 -5.97 11.25
C GLN A 92 2.08 -6.88 10.43
N PHE A 93 2.22 -6.91 9.09
CA PHE A 93 1.50 -7.86 8.24
C PHE A 93 1.86 -9.30 8.60
N ALA A 94 3.15 -9.62 8.77
CA ALA A 94 3.60 -10.96 9.12
C ALA A 94 3.12 -11.41 10.51
N GLN A 95 2.84 -10.48 11.43
CA GLN A 95 2.21 -10.79 12.72
C GLN A 95 0.72 -11.18 12.60
N LYS A 96 0.02 -10.76 11.53
CA LYS A 96 -1.44 -10.93 11.38
C LYS A 96 -1.87 -11.85 10.23
N CYS A 97 -0.98 -12.07 9.26
CA CYS A 97 -1.22 -12.82 8.04
C CYS A 97 -0.37 -14.10 8.00
N GLY A 98 -0.59 -14.93 6.98
CA GLY A 98 0.19 -16.14 6.71
C GLY A 98 1.64 -15.83 6.32
N VAL A 99 1.86 -15.42 5.07
CA VAL A 99 3.15 -15.09 4.46
C VAL A 99 3.09 -13.69 3.83
N VAL A 100 4.19 -12.95 3.93
CA VAL A 100 4.34 -11.64 3.31
C VAL A 100 5.49 -11.66 2.31
N ILE A 101 5.20 -11.30 1.06
CA ILE A 101 6.22 -11.05 0.04
C ILE A 101 6.60 -9.57 0.11
N GLY A 102 7.82 -9.26 0.54
CA GLY A 102 8.35 -7.91 0.55
C GLY A 102 9.21 -7.65 -0.69
N ILE A 103 8.85 -6.63 -1.48
CA ILE A 103 9.62 -6.19 -2.65
C ILE A 103 10.37 -4.91 -2.29
N GLU A 104 11.66 -4.88 -2.58
CA GLU A 104 12.54 -3.74 -2.35
C GLU A 104 13.65 -3.75 -3.40
N ASN A 105 14.05 -2.58 -3.91
CA ASN A 105 15.11 -2.50 -4.90
C ASN A 105 16.50 -2.25 -4.28
N ASN A 106 16.54 -1.88 -3.00
CA ASN A 106 17.77 -1.71 -2.24
C ASN A 106 18.08 -2.94 -1.38
N HIS A 107 19.10 -3.70 -1.77
CA HIS A 107 19.55 -4.88 -1.04
C HIS A 107 19.93 -4.60 0.42
N SER A 108 20.55 -3.46 0.72
CA SER A 108 20.91 -3.11 2.09
C SER A 108 19.68 -2.99 2.99
N ARG A 109 18.58 -2.41 2.49
CA ARG A 109 17.31 -2.33 3.25
C ARG A 109 16.67 -3.68 3.48
N MET A 110 16.80 -4.61 2.54
CA MET A 110 16.34 -5.99 2.73
C MET A 110 17.06 -6.67 3.89
N LEU A 111 18.37 -6.48 4.03
CA LEU A 111 19.13 -7.00 5.18
C LEU A 111 18.68 -6.38 6.50
N LEU A 112 18.45 -5.06 6.52
CA LEU A 112 17.89 -4.37 7.69
C LEU A 112 16.48 -4.90 8.03
N LEU A 113 15.64 -5.14 7.02
CA LEU A 113 14.32 -5.73 7.19
C LEU A 113 14.40 -7.12 7.81
N GLN A 114 15.31 -7.98 7.37
CA GLN A 114 15.49 -9.31 7.95
C GLN A 114 15.86 -9.24 9.42
N GLN A 115 16.81 -8.37 9.79
CA GLN A 115 17.20 -8.16 11.19
C GLN A 115 16.05 -7.59 12.03
N ASN A 116 15.33 -6.60 11.50
CA ASN A 116 14.17 -6.03 12.18
C ASN A 116 13.07 -7.09 12.35
N ALA A 117 12.79 -7.90 11.34
CA ALA A 117 11.81 -8.99 11.40
C ALA A 117 12.22 -10.10 12.38
N GLN A 118 13.52 -10.36 12.55
CA GLN A 118 14.06 -11.25 13.57
C GLN A 118 13.72 -10.76 14.99
N ILE A 119 13.90 -9.47 15.27
CA ILE A 119 13.57 -8.84 16.57
C ILE A 119 12.07 -8.97 16.90
N TYR A 120 11.21 -8.91 15.89
CA TYR A 120 9.77 -9.11 16.05
C TYR A 120 9.34 -10.59 15.99
N GLY A 121 10.25 -11.52 15.73
CA GLY A 121 9.99 -12.97 15.70
C GLY A 121 9.21 -13.44 14.49
N VAL A 122 9.18 -12.67 13.40
CA VAL A 122 8.33 -12.94 12.21
C VAL A 122 9.13 -13.17 10.93
N VAL A 123 10.46 -13.23 11.00
CA VAL A 123 11.32 -13.39 9.80
C VAL A 123 10.92 -14.60 8.94
N HIS A 124 10.49 -15.69 9.56
CA HIS A 124 10.11 -16.95 8.90
C HIS A 124 8.84 -16.84 8.04
N LYS A 125 8.09 -15.75 8.17
CA LYS A 125 6.90 -15.43 7.37
C LYS A 125 7.18 -14.42 6.27
N VAL A 126 8.40 -13.90 6.16
CA VAL A 126 8.74 -12.84 5.22
C VAL A 126 9.60 -13.39 4.10
N MET A 127 9.07 -13.36 2.88
CA MET A 127 9.79 -13.69 1.66
C MET A 127 10.23 -12.42 0.96
N LEU A 128 11.53 -12.22 0.78
CA LEU A 128 12.07 -11.00 0.20
C LEU A 128 12.45 -11.18 -1.26
N VAL A 129 12.06 -10.22 -2.10
CA VAL A 129 12.40 -10.18 -3.53
C VAL A 129 13.09 -8.86 -3.84
N CYS A 130 14.33 -8.94 -4.33
CA CYS A 130 15.09 -7.77 -4.75
C CYS A 130 14.69 -7.38 -6.18
N GLY A 131 14.17 -6.17 -6.39
CA GLY A 131 13.90 -5.67 -7.73
C GLY A 131 12.90 -4.52 -7.79
N ASP A 132 12.69 -4.01 -8.99
CA ASP A 132 11.73 -2.93 -9.22
C ASP A 132 10.30 -3.46 -9.13
N ALA A 133 9.52 -2.82 -8.27
CA ALA A 133 8.14 -3.16 -7.97
C ALA A 133 7.26 -3.47 -9.20
N PRO A 134 7.18 -2.62 -10.24
CA PRO A 134 6.38 -2.94 -11.43
C PRO A 134 6.85 -4.20 -12.17
N ILE A 135 8.16 -4.45 -12.22
CA ILE A 135 8.75 -5.59 -12.94
C ILE A 135 8.45 -6.88 -12.18
N VAL A 136 8.71 -6.88 -10.87
CA VAL A 136 8.46 -8.04 -10.00
C VAL A 136 6.97 -8.39 -9.99
N LEU A 137 6.07 -7.41 -9.85
CA LEU A 137 4.62 -7.68 -9.89
C LEU A 137 4.17 -8.27 -11.24
N ARG A 138 4.74 -7.82 -12.36
CA ARG A 138 4.45 -8.40 -13.68
C ARG A 138 4.98 -9.82 -13.81
N ALA A 139 6.14 -10.14 -13.23
CA ALA A 139 6.66 -11.50 -13.19
C ALA A 139 5.83 -12.42 -12.28
N LEU A 140 5.33 -11.90 -11.16
CA LEU A 140 4.41 -12.61 -10.26
C LEU A 140 3.02 -12.83 -10.87
N ARG A 141 2.64 -12.03 -11.88
CA ARG A 141 1.41 -12.20 -12.67
C ARG A 141 1.56 -13.44 -13.56
N ARG A 142 1.43 -14.60 -12.91
CA ARG A 142 1.22 -15.95 -13.42
C ARG A 142 1.49 -16.18 -14.92
N GLU A 143 2.47 -17.05 -15.17
CA GLU A 143 2.42 -18.12 -16.19
C GLU A 143 1.20 -19.07 -16.02
N THR A 144 -0.02 -18.56 -15.79
CA THR A 144 -1.26 -19.35 -15.76
C THR A 144 -2.07 -19.24 -17.03
N SER A 145 -1.41 -18.92 -18.13
CA SER A 145 -1.84 -19.50 -19.39
C SER A 145 -1.36 -20.95 -19.39
N THR A 146 -2.15 -21.86 -18.81
CA THR A 146 -2.25 -23.17 -19.45
C THR A 146 -2.62 -22.86 -20.90
N LYS A 147 -1.67 -23.02 -21.81
CA LYS A 147 -1.97 -23.08 -23.24
C LYS A 147 -2.96 -24.24 -23.38
N VAL A 148 -4.26 -23.95 -23.50
CA VAL A 148 -5.17 -24.93 -24.08
C VAL A 148 -4.64 -25.12 -25.51
N PRO A 149 -4.16 -26.31 -25.90
CA PRO A 149 -3.75 -26.53 -27.26
C PRO A 149 -4.96 -26.28 -28.15
N TYR A 150 -4.81 -25.40 -29.14
CA TYR A 150 -5.75 -25.29 -30.23
C TYR A 150 -5.82 -26.66 -30.92
N GLN A 151 -6.92 -27.39 -30.71
CA GLN A 151 -7.27 -28.54 -31.55
C GLN A 151 -8.12 -28.00 -32.70
N PRO A 152 -7.69 -28.15 -33.97
CA PRO A 152 -8.57 -27.89 -35.09
C PRO A 152 -9.76 -28.86 -35.01
N MET A 153 -10.98 -28.36 -35.19
CA MET A 153 -12.15 -29.23 -35.34
C MET A 153 -12.00 -30.02 -36.64
N GLU A 154 -11.84 -31.34 -36.53
CA GLU A 154 -12.11 -32.23 -37.66
C GLU A 154 -13.63 -32.40 -37.78
N GLU A 155 -14.14 -32.17 -38.99
CA GLU A 155 -15.52 -32.46 -39.36
C GLU A 155 -15.76 -33.98 -39.27
N GLN A 156 -16.68 -34.40 -38.41
CA GLN A 156 -17.28 -35.72 -38.50
C GLN A 156 -18.80 -35.58 -38.60
N ASN A 157 -19.27 -35.78 -39.84
CA ASN A 157 -20.59 -36.32 -40.11
C ASN A 157 -20.77 -37.62 -39.30
N ASP A 158 -21.86 -37.73 -38.54
CA ASP A 158 -22.83 -38.78 -38.87
C ASP A 158 -24.15 -38.63 -38.11
N LEU A 159 -25.20 -38.94 -38.84
CA LEU A 159 -26.58 -39.05 -38.40
C LEU A 159 -26.74 -40.28 -37.48
N THR A 160 -27.51 -40.16 -36.39
CA THR A 160 -28.79 -40.88 -36.22
C THR A 160 -29.44 -40.63 -34.86
N SER A 161 -30.77 -40.71 -34.92
CA SER A 161 -31.84 -40.44 -33.96
C SER A 161 -31.79 -41.20 -32.62
N ASN A 162 -32.20 -40.53 -31.53
CA ASN A 162 -33.43 -40.88 -30.80
C ASN A 162 -33.80 -39.80 -29.74
N VAL A 163 -35.11 -39.69 -29.51
CA VAL A 163 -35.84 -38.60 -28.84
C VAL A 163 -36.10 -38.91 -27.36
N SER A 164 -36.29 -37.83 -26.57
CA SER A 164 -36.82 -37.71 -25.17
C SER A 164 -35.87 -38.16 -24.05
N GLU A 165 -35.61 -37.41 -22.97
CA GLU A 165 -36.46 -36.45 -22.23
C GLU A 165 -35.72 -35.15 -21.85
N ALA A 166 -36.52 -34.11 -21.59
CA ALA A 166 -36.13 -32.71 -21.41
C ALA A 166 -35.50 -32.37 -20.04
N GLU A 167 -34.33 -31.73 -20.07
CA GLU A 167 -33.99 -30.64 -19.16
C GLU A 167 -33.58 -29.43 -20.02
N GLU A 168 -34.44 -28.41 -20.06
CA GLU A 168 -34.17 -27.13 -20.71
C GLU A 168 -33.03 -26.39 -19.97
N THR A 169 -31.80 -26.59 -20.41
CA THR A 169 -30.70 -25.66 -20.09
C THR A 169 -30.45 -24.73 -21.26
N ASN A 170 -30.96 -23.51 -21.08
CA ASN A 170 -30.85 -22.32 -21.91
C ASN A 170 -29.45 -22.14 -22.59
N PRO A 171 -29.34 -22.01 -23.93
CA PRO A 171 -28.06 -21.92 -24.64
C PRO A 171 -27.37 -20.54 -24.54
N ASN A 172 -27.90 -19.62 -23.72
CA ASN A 172 -27.33 -18.27 -23.54
C ASN A 172 -26.40 -18.10 -22.33
N SER A 173 -25.92 -19.17 -21.68
CA SER A 173 -24.83 -19.01 -20.72
C SER A 173 -23.50 -18.87 -21.47
N SER A 174 -23.12 -17.61 -21.75
CA SER A 174 -21.73 -17.21 -21.95
C SER A 174 -20.84 -17.94 -20.93
N PRO A 175 -19.60 -18.34 -21.29
CA PRO A 175 -18.74 -19.04 -20.35
C PRO A 175 -18.54 -18.10 -19.16
N ARG A 176 -19.24 -18.37 -18.06
CA ARG A 176 -19.02 -17.69 -16.80
C ARG A 176 -17.62 -18.08 -16.41
N CYS A 177 -16.68 -17.20 -16.74
CA CYS A 177 -15.30 -17.26 -16.28
C CYS A 177 -15.39 -17.44 -14.77
N ARG A 178 -15.17 -18.66 -14.29
CA ARG A 178 -15.21 -18.97 -12.85
C ARG A 178 -14.20 -18.00 -12.24
N ARG A 179 -14.65 -17.19 -11.28
CA ARG A 179 -13.79 -16.30 -10.47
C ARG A 179 -12.81 -17.20 -9.72
N GLU A 180 -11.72 -17.61 -10.36
CA GLU A 180 -10.59 -18.22 -9.67
C GLU A 180 -10.10 -17.17 -8.68
N ARG A 181 -10.13 -17.52 -7.40
CA ARG A 181 -9.63 -16.64 -6.35
C ARG A 181 -8.17 -16.33 -6.67
N SER A 182 -7.83 -15.05 -6.63
CA SER A 182 -6.45 -14.61 -6.68
C SER A 182 -5.63 -15.38 -5.63
N ILE A 183 -4.43 -15.85 -6.00
CA ILE A 183 -3.49 -16.42 -5.02
C ILE A 183 -3.13 -15.36 -3.97
N PHE A 184 -3.06 -14.10 -4.38
CA PHE A 184 -2.70 -12.98 -3.51
C PHE A 184 -3.96 -12.35 -2.94
N ASP A 185 -4.10 -12.34 -1.62
CA ASP A 185 -5.27 -11.79 -0.94
C ASP A 185 -5.25 -10.27 -0.91
N PHE A 186 -4.05 -9.68 -0.87
CA PHE A 186 -3.86 -8.25 -0.65
C PHE A 186 -2.51 -7.74 -1.18
N VAL A 187 -2.53 -6.53 -1.73
CA VAL A 187 -1.32 -5.78 -2.09
C VAL A 187 -1.29 -4.45 -1.33
N PHE A 188 -0.20 -4.23 -0.61
CA PHE A 188 0.10 -2.97 0.07
C PHE A 188 1.18 -2.19 -0.69
N MET A 189 1.01 -0.87 -0.79
CA MET A 189 1.93 0.02 -1.50
C MET A 189 2.24 1.26 -0.67
N SER A 190 3.50 1.43 -0.26
CA SER A 190 4.02 2.66 0.33
C SER A 190 5.18 3.25 -0.50
N PRO A 191 4.89 3.83 -1.68
CA PRO A 191 5.92 4.33 -2.59
C PRO A 191 6.73 5.49 -1.96
N PRO A 192 7.95 5.76 -2.44
CA PRO A 192 8.74 6.90 -1.97
C PRO A 192 8.09 8.23 -2.36
N TRP A 193 7.85 9.12 -1.39
CA TRP A 193 7.16 10.40 -1.65
C TRP A 193 8.10 11.55 -2.08
N GLY A 194 9.41 11.30 -2.15
CA GLY A 194 10.43 12.34 -2.37
C GLY A 194 11.06 12.90 -1.08
N GLY A 195 11.07 12.11 0.01
CA GLY A 195 11.71 12.49 1.28
C GLY A 195 10.98 13.63 2.02
N PRO A 196 11.56 14.22 3.08
CA PRO A 196 10.89 15.21 3.94
C PRO A 196 10.46 16.50 3.21
N GLY A 197 10.93 16.74 1.98
CA GLY A 197 10.54 17.84 1.12
C GLY A 197 9.20 17.65 0.39
N TYR A 198 8.53 16.49 0.51
CA TYR A 198 7.27 16.21 -0.21
C TYR A 198 6.14 17.20 0.11
N THR A 199 6.23 17.92 1.24
CA THR A 199 5.25 18.92 1.66
C THR A 199 5.44 20.28 1.00
N GLY A 200 6.40 20.43 0.07
CA GLY A 200 6.80 21.71 -0.51
C GLY A 200 7.09 22.76 0.56
N VAL A 201 6.45 23.93 0.49
CA VAL A 201 6.68 25.06 1.43
C VAL A 201 6.63 24.57 2.89
N VAL A 202 7.80 24.55 3.51
CA VAL A 202 7.98 24.06 4.88
C VAL A 202 7.65 25.19 5.85
N LEU A 203 6.72 24.94 6.77
CA LEU A 203 6.44 25.88 7.85
C LEU A 203 7.71 26.16 8.67
N PRO A 204 7.91 27.40 9.15
CA PRO A 204 9.12 27.76 9.88
C PRO A 204 9.28 26.94 11.16
N PRO A 205 10.52 26.80 11.68
CA PRO A 205 10.78 26.18 12.98
C PRO A 205 9.87 26.77 14.08
N GLY A 206 9.31 25.93 14.95
CA GLY A 206 8.35 26.36 15.98
C GLY A 206 6.88 26.40 15.55
N SER A 207 6.58 26.19 14.26
CA SER A 207 5.20 26.03 13.74
C SER A 207 4.46 24.78 14.22
N GLY A 208 5.14 23.92 14.99
CA GLY A 208 4.58 22.72 15.58
C GLY A 208 3.45 22.98 16.57
N SER A 209 3.34 24.17 17.16
CA SER A 209 2.26 24.53 18.08
C SER A 209 1.12 25.32 17.43
N TRP A 210 1.22 25.62 16.13
CA TRP A 210 0.26 26.50 15.46
C TRP A 210 -1.07 25.79 15.22
N ASN A 211 -2.15 26.49 15.54
CA ASN A 211 -3.50 26.06 15.21
C ASN A 211 -3.81 26.27 13.72
N THR A 212 -4.91 25.68 13.25
CA THR A 212 -5.32 25.70 11.83
C THR A 212 -5.47 27.13 11.28
N ARG A 213 -5.98 28.06 12.09
CA ARG A 213 -6.15 29.47 11.71
C ARG A 213 -4.81 30.17 11.48
N LYS A 214 -3.86 30.01 12.40
CA LYS A 214 -2.52 30.60 12.31
C LYS A 214 -1.73 30.03 11.13
N ARG A 215 -1.90 28.74 10.85
CA ARG A 215 -1.33 28.10 9.64
C ARG A 215 -1.91 28.69 8.35
N ARG A 216 -3.23 28.83 8.26
CA ARG A 216 -3.90 29.46 7.10
C ARG A 216 -3.42 30.90 6.88
N GLN A 217 -3.33 31.69 7.96
CA GLN A 217 -2.83 33.07 7.87
C GLN A 217 -1.39 33.13 7.37
N TRP A 218 -0.53 32.22 7.83
CA TRP A 218 0.85 32.15 7.36
C TRP A 218 0.95 31.83 5.87
N PHE A 219 0.18 30.85 5.41
CA PHE A 219 0.08 30.48 3.99
C PHE A 219 -0.54 31.61 3.14
N GLN A 220 -1.43 32.44 3.70
CA GLN A 220 -1.96 33.63 3.03
C GLN A 220 -0.95 34.79 2.96
N SER A 221 -0.08 34.92 3.96
CA SER A 221 0.94 35.98 4.03
C SER A 221 2.24 35.63 3.29
N ALA A 222 2.51 34.33 3.11
CA ALA A 222 3.58 33.86 2.25
C ALA A 222 3.02 33.85 0.83
N GLU A 223 3.33 34.87 0.05
CA GLU A 223 2.89 35.03 -1.35
C GLU A 223 2.93 33.66 -2.09
N GLU A 224 1.78 33.23 -2.59
CA GLU A 224 1.57 31.96 -3.33
C GLU A 224 1.81 30.63 -2.57
N ALA A 225 1.87 30.61 -1.24
CA ALA A 225 2.01 29.36 -0.50
C ALA A 225 0.65 28.66 -0.26
N VAL A 226 0.12 27.95 -1.24
CA VAL A 226 -0.90 26.90 -0.99
C VAL A 226 -0.18 25.68 -0.41
N GLU A 227 -0.72 24.99 0.60
CA GLU A 227 -0.16 23.67 1.01
C GLU A 227 -0.17 22.79 -0.26
N PRO A 228 0.99 22.48 -0.85
CA PRO A 228 1.04 22.06 -2.24
C PRO A 228 0.31 20.73 -2.33
N THR A 229 -0.68 20.66 -3.22
CA THR A 229 -1.38 19.40 -3.47
C THR A 229 -0.37 18.47 -4.15
N LYS A 230 -0.16 17.28 -3.57
CA LYS A 230 0.77 16.33 -4.16
C LYS A 230 0.06 15.60 -5.30
N ASN A 231 0.54 15.81 -6.52
CA ASN A 231 0.06 15.06 -7.67
C ASN A 231 0.55 13.62 -7.59
N LEU A 232 -0.33 12.66 -7.88
CA LEU A 232 0.01 11.23 -7.85
C LEU A 232 1.01 10.86 -8.96
N GLU A 233 1.02 11.62 -10.06
CA GLU A 233 1.99 11.46 -11.16
C GLU A 233 3.43 11.77 -10.74
N GLU A 234 3.61 12.63 -9.73
CA GLU A 234 4.92 12.96 -9.17
C GLU A 234 5.45 11.88 -8.20
N ILE A 235 4.64 10.87 -7.87
CA ILE A 235 5.05 9.77 -7.00
C ILE A 235 5.69 8.69 -7.88
N PRO A 236 7.01 8.47 -7.77
CA PRO A 236 7.71 7.52 -8.61
C PRO A 236 7.09 6.13 -8.52
N LEU A 237 7.00 5.46 -9.67
CA LEU A 237 6.51 4.10 -9.83
C LEU A 237 5.05 3.85 -9.44
N LEU A 238 4.32 4.80 -8.84
CA LEU A 238 2.96 4.57 -8.32
C LEU A 238 2.01 4.05 -9.39
N SER A 239 1.87 4.76 -10.51
CA SER A 239 0.93 4.39 -11.59
C SER A 239 1.26 3.02 -12.20
N ALA A 240 2.52 2.81 -12.58
CA ALA A 240 2.98 1.54 -13.17
C ALA A 240 2.82 0.36 -12.20
N THR A 241 3.11 0.57 -10.92
CA THR A 241 2.98 -0.46 -9.88
C THR A 241 1.53 -0.77 -9.59
N LEU A 242 0.65 0.24 -9.50
CA LEU A 242 -0.77 0.04 -9.26
C LEU A 242 -1.43 -0.70 -10.41
N GLN A 243 -1.05 -0.39 -11.66
CA GLN A 243 -1.50 -1.13 -12.84
C GLN A 243 -1.07 -2.60 -12.78
N ALA A 244 0.18 -2.88 -12.40
CA ALA A 244 0.66 -4.25 -12.24
C ALA A 244 -0.05 -4.99 -11.09
N ALA A 245 -0.21 -4.34 -9.94
CA ALA A 245 -0.92 -4.87 -8.76
C ALA A 245 -2.40 -5.16 -9.06
N SER A 246 -3.04 -4.32 -9.87
CA SER A 246 -4.44 -4.48 -10.28
C SER A 246 -4.70 -5.76 -11.08
N HIS A 247 -3.66 -6.29 -11.71
CA HIS A 247 -3.70 -7.59 -12.38
C HIS A 247 -3.35 -8.77 -11.48
N LEU A 248 -2.82 -8.51 -10.29
CA LEU A 248 -2.39 -9.51 -9.34
C LEU A 248 -3.48 -9.80 -8.31
N CYS A 249 -4.11 -8.76 -7.76
CA CYS A 249 -5.11 -8.88 -6.71
C CYS A 249 -6.25 -7.86 -6.88
N TRP A 250 -7.36 -8.11 -6.18
CA TRP A 250 -8.53 -7.24 -6.19
C TRP A 250 -8.56 -6.24 -5.04
N ARG A 251 -7.78 -6.45 -3.98
CA ARG A 251 -7.75 -5.59 -2.78
C ARG A 251 -6.37 -4.94 -2.65
N ILE A 252 -6.32 -3.63 -2.88
CA ILE A 252 -5.07 -2.86 -2.85
C ILE A 252 -5.20 -1.72 -1.85
N LEU A 253 -4.19 -1.53 -1.00
CA LEU A 253 -4.06 -0.34 -0.14
C LEU A 253 -2.82 0.46 -0.51
N VAL A 254 -3.03 1.72 -0.85
CA VAL A 254 -1.96 2.68 -1.14
C VAL A 254 -1.83 3.68 0.01
N TYR A 255 -0.64 3.73 0.61
CA TYR A 255 -0.27 4.68 1.66
C TYR A 255 0.33 5.95 1.04
N LEU A 256 -0.42 7.05 1.11
CA LEU A 256 -0.10 8.31 0.42
C LEU A 256 0.09 9.50 1.36
N PRO A 257 0.77 10.56 0.89
CA PRO A 257 0.89 11.83 1.61
C PRO A 257 -0.49 12.41 1.98
N ARG A 258 -0.58 13.05 3.15
CA ARG A 258 -1.82 13.70 3.63
C ARG A 258 -2.40 14.77 2.67
N ASN A 259 -1.58 15.34 1.80
CA ASN A 259 -1.89 16.39 0.84
C ASN A 259 -2.07 15.86 -0.59
N ALA A 260 -2.20 14.55 -0.79
CA ALA A 260 -2.43 13.96 -2.11
C ALA A 260 -3.75 14.42 -2.74
N SER A 261 -3.74 14.61 -4.06
CA SER A 261 -4.91 15.08 -4.84
C SER A 261 -6.08 14.11 -4.74
N ILE A 262 -7.18 14.53 -4.11
CA ILE A 262 -8.40 13.72 -3.96
C ILE A 262 -8.99 13.38 -5.33
N GLY A 263 -8.95 14.30 -6.29
CA GLY A 263 -9.43 14.06 -7.65
C GLY A 263 -8.70 12.90 -8.32
N GLN A 264 -7.36 12.90 -8.27
CA GLN A 264 -6.55 11.81 -8.82
C GLN A 264 -6.70 10.50 -8.03
N ILE A 265 -6.92 10.58 -6.71
CA ILE A 265 -7.21 9.39 -5.89
C ILE A 265 -8.50 8.70 -6.37
N ILE A 266 -9.56 9.47 -6.64
CA ILE A 266 -10.82 8.92 -7.15
C ILE A 266 -10.63 8.27 -8.53
N GLN A 267 -9.76 8.86 -9.37
CA GLN A 267 -9.43 8.31 -10.69
C GLN A 267 -8.71 6.96 -10.62
N LEU A 268 -8.10 6.58 -9.49
CA LEU A 268 -7.50 5.24 -9.33
C LEU A 268 -8.53 4.10 -9.45
N GLY A 269 -9.82 4.40 -9.22
CA GLY A 269 -10.91 3.44 -9.39
C GLY A 269 -11.46 3.37 -10.81
N TRP A 270 -10.99 4.21 -11.74
CA TRP A 270 -11.52 4.24 -13.10
C TRP A 270 -10.96 3.10 -13.94
N PRO A 271 -11.72 2.62 -14.94
CA PRO A 271 -11.21 1.67 -15.91
C PRO A 271 -9.92 2.17 -16.55
N SER A 272 -8.93 1.28 -16.70
CA SER A 272 -7.68 1.61 -17.36
C SER A 272 -7.93 1.82 -18.85
N THR A 273 -7.36 2.90 -19.39
CA THR A 273 -7.29 3.14 -20.85
C THR A 273 -6.12 2.43 -21.52
N VAL A 274 -5.23 1.82 -20.74
CA VAL A 274 -3.95 1.23 -21.20
C VAL A 274 -4.08 -0.29 -21.39
N CYS A 275 -5.06 -0.94 -20.75
CA CYS A 275 -5.23 -2.39 -20.82
C CYS A 275 -6.71 -2.78 -20.97
N ASN A 276 -6.99 -3.60 -21.98
CA ASN A 276 -8.34 -4.08 -22.31
C ASN A 276 -8.72 -5.40 -21.62
N CYS A 277 -8.01 -5.79 -20.55
CA CYS A 277 -8.36 -7.01 -19.83
C CYS A 277 -9.59 -6.78 -18.94
N TYR A 278 -10.34 -7.86 -18.66
CA TYR A 278 -11.54 -7.81 -17.84
C TYR A 278 -11.35 -7.08 -16.50
N LEU A 279 -10.20 -7.28 -15.82
CA LEU A 279 -9.89 -6.64 -14.53
C LEU A 279 -9.60 -5.14 -14.62
N CYS A 280 -9.15 -4.67 -15.79
CA CYS A 280 -8.82 -3.27 -16.04
C CYS A 280 -10.00 -2.49 -16.59
N CYS A 281 -10.94 -3.15 -17.27
CA CYS A 281 -12.13 -2.50 -17.79
C CYS A 281 -13.21 -2.26 -16.72
N GLN A 282 -13.03 -2.76 -15.50
CA GLN A 282 -13.98 -2.60 -14.41
C GLN A 282 -13.69 -1.37 -13.55
N GLN A 283 -14.76 -0.67 -13.18
CA GLN A 283 -14.70 0.35 -12.15
C GLN A 283 -14.48 -0.29 -10.78
N ARG A 284 -13.53 0.25 -10.03
CA ARG A 284 -13.20 -0.18 -8.67
C ARG A 284 -13.71 0.82 -7.65
N GLU A 285 -14.12 0.31 -6.49
CA GLU A 285 -14.48 1.15 -5.36
C GLU A 285 -13.22 1.73 -4.73
N VAL A 286 -13.22 3.05 -4.49
CA VAL A 286 -12.13 3.76 -3.83
C VAL A 286 -12.61 4.27 -2.48
N THR A 287 -12.01 3.77 -1.40
CA THR A 287 -12.27 4.23 -0.03
C THR A 287 -11.04 4.92 0.53
N ILE A 288 -11.23 6.13 1.07
CA ILE A 288 -10.16 6.94 1.65
C ILE A 288 -10.28 6.90 3.18
N GLU A 289 -9.18 6.57 3.84
CA GLU A 289 -9.01 6.60 5.28
C GLU A 289 -7.93 7.62 5.67
N GLU A 290 -8.15 8.33 6.78
CA GLU A 290 -7.17 9.28 7.31
C GLU A 290 -6.38 8.66 8.47
N TYR A 291 -5.05 8.79 8.42
CA TYR A 291 -4.17 8.34 9.49
C TYR A 291 -3.71 9.51 10.35
N VAL A 292 -4.10 9.46 11.62
CA VAL A 292 -3.86 10.52 12.60
C VAL A 292 -3.00 10.00 13.74
N VAL A 293 -1.88 10.66 13.98
CA VAL A 293 -0.99 10.42 15.12
C VAL A 293 -0.89 11.69 15.94
N ARG A 294 -1.17 11.60 17.26
CA ARG A 294 -1.19 12.74 18.19
C ARG A 294 -2.05 13.93 17.70
N GLY A 295 -3.23 13.62 17.18
CA GLY A 295 -4.17 14.63 16.69
C GLY A 295 -3.75 15.33 15.39
N ARG A 296 -2.69 14.86 14.71
CA ARG A 296 -2.27 15.37 13.40
C ARG A 296 -2.44 14.31 12.34
N ARG A 297 -3.10 14.66 11.24
CA ARG A 297 -3.12 13.85 10.03
C ARG A 297 -1.72 13.78 9.45
N ILE A 298 -1.17 12.58 9.31
CA ILE A 298 0.17 12.37 8.78
C ILE A 298 0.15 11.79 7.36
N ALA A 299 -0.88 11.01 7.03
CA ALA A 299 -1.01 10.30 5.77
C ALA A 299 -2.48 9.94 5.51
N ILE A 300 -2.72 9.35 4.36
CA ILE A 300 -3.99 8.69 4.02
C ILE A 300 -3.74 7.28 3.52
N GLY A 301 -4.73 6.42 3.74
CA GLY A 301 -4.84 5.11 3.12
C GLY A 301 -5.90 5.17 2.04
N VAL A 302 -5.57 4.70 0.85
CA VAL A 302 -6.51 4.57 -0.26
C VAL A 302 -6.70 3.10 -0.57
N HIS A 303 -7.88 2.59 -0.24
CA HIS A 303 -8.30 1.23 -0.60
C HIS A 303 -8.91 1.26 -1.99
N VAL A 304 -8.40 0.41 -2.89
CA VAL A 304 -8.91 0.23 -4.26
C VAL A 304 -9.35 -1.22 -4.38
N GLU A 305 -10.67 -1.44 -4.46
CA GLU A 305 -11.29 -2.77 -4.40
C GLU A 305 -12.19 -3.05 -5.61
N ALA A 306 -12.10 -4.25 -6.18
CA ALA A 306 -13.04 -4.72 -7.22
C ALA A 306 -14.21 -5.50 -6.58
N GLN A 307 -15.42 -5.37 -7.17
CA GLN A 307 -16.66 -6.06 -6.72
C GLN A 307 -16.80 -7.46 -7.30
#